data_AF-A0A536C8R9-F1
#
_entry.id   AF-A0A536C8R9-F1
#
_cell.length_a   1.000
_cell.length_b   1.000
_cell.length_c   1.000
_cell.angle_alpha   90.00
_cell.angle_beta   90.00
_cell.angle_gamma   90.00
#
_symmetry.space_group_name_H-M   'P 1'
#
loop_
_entity.id
_entity.type
_entity.pdbx_description
1 polymer ?
#
loop_
_entity_poly.entity_id
_entity_poly.type
_entity_poly.pdbx_seq_one_letter_code
_entity_poly.pdbx_strand_id
1 'polypeptide(L)' 'MDASARRVLAAHGGDPRRLEALVRDLQQVRDEADRLAFQDPSPDALREYRRTSRELAEAQRAFAMASSS' A
#
# COMPACT_ATOMS: atom_id res chain seq x y z
N MET A 1 -11.97 -4.69 -9.34
CA MET A 1 -10.67 -4.65 -8.63
C MET A 1 -10.80 -4.21 -7.17
N ASP A 2 -12.01 -3.93 -6.64
CA ASP A 2 -12.17 -3.33 -5.31
C ASP A 2 -12.28 -4.30 -4.13
N ALA A 3 -12.28 -5.61 -4.37
CA ALA A 3 -12.43 -6.59 -3.29
C ALA A 3 -11.27 -6.51 -2.28
N SER A 4 -10.04 -6.26 -2.72
CA SER A 4 -8.91 -6.08 -1.81
C SER A 4 -8.95 -4.75 -1.07
N ALA A 5 -9.25 -3.64 -1.76
CA ALA A 5 -9.40 -2.34 -1.12
C ALA A 5 -10.54 -2.33 -0.07
N ARG A 6 -11.67 -3.00 -0.35
CA ARG A 6 -12.76 -3.20 0.62
C ARG A 6 -12.33 -4.02 1.83
N ARG A 7 -11.46 -5.02 1.65
CA ARG A 7 -10.89 -5.78 2.78
C ARG A 7 -9.98 -4.91 3.64
N VAL A 8 -9.13 -4.08 3.04
CA VAL A 8 -8.31 -3.10 3.76
C VAL A 8 -9.20 -2.10 4.50
N LEU A 9 -10.20 -1.54 3.82
CA LEU A 9 -11.18 -0.63 4.42
C LEU A 9 -11.84 -1.26 5.66
N ALA A 10 -12.33 -2.50 5.55
CA ALA A 10 -12.96 -3.22 6.65
C ALA A 10 -11.99 -3.53 7.80
N ALA A 11 -10.77 -3.98 7.50
CA ALA A 11 -9.74 -4.29 8.50
C ALA A 11 -9.33 -3.06 9.32
N HIS A 12 -9.39 -1.87 8.72
CA HIS A 12 -9.06 -0.60 9.37
C HIS A 12 -10.30 0.15 9.90
N GLY A 13 -11.47 -0.49 9.89
CA GLY A 13 -12.71 0.03 10.47
C GLY A 13 -13.31 1.21 9.71
N GLY A 14 -12.93 1.41 8.44
CA GLY A 14 -13.38 2.57 7.65
C GLY A 14 -12.84 3.92 8.12
N ASP A 15 -11.92 3.96 9.10
CA ASP A 15 -11.38 5.21 9.65
C ASP A 15 -10.38 5.85 8.68
N PRO A 16 -10.69 7.03 8.09
CA PRO A 16 -9.80 7.68 7.14
C PRO A 16 -8.43 8.02 7.74
N ARG A 17 -8.33 8.33 9.03
CA ARG A 17 -7.05 8.69 9.67
C ARG A 17 -6.13 7.49 9.79
N ARG A 18 -6.69 6.32 10.13
CA ARG A 18 -5.93 5.06 10.17
C ARG A 18 -5.48 4.63 8.78
N LEU A 19 -6.32 4.83 7.79
CA LEU A 19 -5.99 4.53 6.39
C LEU A 19 -4.95 5.50 5.82
N GLU A 20 -5.00 6.79 6.19
CA GLU A 20 -3.96 7.76 5.83
C GLU A 20 -2.59 7.36 6.44
N ALA A 21 -2.56 6.97 7.72
CA ALA A 21 -1.35 6.48 8.36
C ALA A 21 -0.79 5.24 7.64
N LEU A 22 -1.66 4.26 7.33
CA LEU A 22 -1.27 3.07 6.56
C LEU A 22 -0.68 3.42 5.19
N VAL A 23 -1.29 4.37 4.46
CA VAL A 23 -0.78 4.82 3.17
C VAL A 23 0.63 5.42 3.31
N ARG A 24 0.86 6.25 4.33
CA ARG A 24 2.18 6.84 4.60
C ARG A 24 3.22 5.77 4.92
N ASP A 25 2.88 4.81 5.77
CA ASP A 25 3.78 3.71 6.15
C ASP A 25 4.14 2.85 4.94
N LEU A 26 3.14 2.44 4.15
CA LEU A 26 3.35 1.64 2.93
C LEU A 26 4.14 2.41 1.87
N GLN A 27 4.00 3.73 1.80
CA GLN A 27 4.77 4.56 0.88
C GLN A 27 6.25 4.55 1.26
N GLN A 28 6.59 4.68 2.55
CA GLN A 28 7.97 4.56 3.02
C GLN A 28 8.57 3.20 2.70
N VAL A 29 7.82 2.11 2.96
CA VAL A 29 8.28 0.73 2.68
C VAL A 29 8.47 0.51 1.18
N ARG A 30 7.55 1.00 0.35
CA ARG A 30 7.65 0.92 -1.12
C ARG A 30 8.88 1.67 -1.62
N ASP A 31 9.17 2.86 -1.09
CA ASP A 31 10.31 3.67 -1.52
C ASP A 31 11.66 3.10 -1.06
N GLU A 32 11.70 2.40 0.07
CA GLU A 32 12.86 1.59 0.46
C GLU A 32 13.04 0.38 -0.49
N ALA A 33 11.97 -0.34 -0.80
CA ALA A 33 12.01 -1.48 -1.72
C ALA A 33 12.41 -1.05 -3.14
N ASP A 34 11.97 0.13 -3.61
CA ASP A 34 12.34 0.73 -4.89
C ASP A 34 13.85 1.05 -4.92
N ARG A 35 14.36 1.68 -3.85
CA ARG A 35 15.79 1.96 -3.70
C ARG A 35 16.63 0.69 -3.72
N LEU A 36 16.21 -0.35 -2.98
CA LEU A 36 16.91 -1.63 -2.96
C LEU A 36 16.90 -2.30 -4.35
N ALA A 37 15.73 -2.37 -5.00
CA ALA A 37 15.60 -2.95 -6.32
C ALA A 37 16.38 -2.20 -7.41
N PHE A 38 16.59 -0.89 -7.22
CA PHE A 38 17.43 -0.08 -8.10
C PHE A 38 18.93 -0.30 -7.84
N GLN A 39 19.35 -0.34 -6.58
CA GLN A 39 20.76 -0.48 -6.20
C GLN A 39 21.31 -1.89 -6.44
N ASP A 40 20.52 -2.92 -6.10
CA ASP A 40 20.87 -4.33 -6.27
C ASP A 40 19.68 -5.11 -6.86
N PRO A 41 19.50 -5.08 -8.19
CA PRO A 41 18.36 -5.69 -8.85
C PRO A 41 18.44 -7.22 -8.79
N SER A 42 17.76 -7.79 -7.80
CA SER A 42 17.54 -9.23 -7.66
C SER A 42 16.08 -9.62 -7.88
N PRO A 43 15.77 -10.89 -8.23
CA PRO A 43 14.39 -11.37 -8.33
C PRO A 43 13.58 -11.09 -7.06
N ASP A 44 14.20 -11.18 -5.88
CA ASP A 44 13.51 -11.00 -4.61
C ASP A 44 13.30 -9.52 -4.28
N ALA A 45 14.26 -8.63 -4.59
CA ALA A 45 14.07 -7.19 -4.48
C ALA A 45 12.91 -6.71 -5.39
N LEU A 46 12.84 -7.21 -6.63
CA LEU A 46 11.75 -6.90 -7.55
C LEU A 46 10.40 -7.48 -7.08
N ARG A 47 10.39 -8.67 -6.47
CA ARG A 47 9.17 -9.24 -5.87
C ARG A 47 8.67 -8.37 -4.73
N GLU A 48 9.57 -7.92 -3.85
CA GLU A 48 9.20 -7.08 -2.71
C GLU A 48 8.67 -5.72 -3.17
N TYR A 49 9.35 -5.06 -4.11
CA TYR A 49 8.86 -3.82 -4.71
C TYR A 49 7.46 -3.96 -5.32
N ARG A 50 7.22 -5.05 -6.07
CA ARG A 50 5.90 -5.32 -6.67
C ARG A 50 4.85 -5.62 -5.61
N ARG A 51 5.22 -6.31 -4.54
CA ARG A 51 4.33 -6.60 -3.41
C ARG A 51 3.91 -5.31 -2.71
N THR A 52 4.87 -4.53 -2.26
CA THR A 52 4.63 -3.28 -1.51
C THR A 52 3.90 -2.24 -2.37
N SER A 53 4.20 -2.16 -3.67
CA SER A 53 3.45 -1.32 -4.61
C SER A 53 1.97 -1.72 -4.74
N ARG A 54 1.65 -3.02 -4.72
CA ARG A 54 0.26 -3.49 -4.74
C ARG A 54 -0.44 -3.17 -3.42
N GLU A 55 0.20 -3.43 -2.29
CA GLU A 55 -0.34 -3.12 -0.96
C GLU A 55 -0.63 -1.62 -0.82
N LEU A 56 0.30 -0.76 -1.26
CA LEU A 56 0.12 0.70 -1.30
C LEU A 56 -1.09 1.10 -2.17
N ALA A 57 -1.21 0.54 -3.38
CA ALA A 57 -2.33 0.84 -4.27
C ALA A 57 -3.68 0.41 -3.67
N GLU A 58 -3.73 -0.70 -2.95
CA GLU A 58 -4.93 -1.16 -2.25
C GLU A 58 -5.30 -0.24 -1.08
N ALA A 59 -4.32 0.18 -0.28
CA ALA A 59 -4.51 1.14 0.81
C ALA A 59 -4.96 2.51 0.32
N GLN A 60 -4.39 3.02 -0.77
CA GLN A 60 -4.79 4.29 -1.40
C GLN A 60 -6.25 4.26 -1.86
N ARG A 61 -6.69 3.14 -2.48
CA ARG A 61 -8.09 2.96 -2.86
C ARG A 61 -9.00 2.89 -1.64
N ALA A 62 -8.60 2.15 -0.60
CA ALA A 62 -9.37 2.07 0.64
C ALA A 62 -9.52 3.45 1.31
N PHE A 63 -8.43 4.22 1.38
CA PHE A 63 -8.43 5.60 1.87
C PHE A 63 -9.36 6.50 1.04
N ALA A 64 -9.30 6.42 -0.29
CA ALA A 64 -10.18 7.17 -1.17
C ALA A 64 -11.66 6.83 -0.93
N MET A 65 -12.00 5.54 -0.78
CA MET A 65 -13.36 5.09 -0.45
C MET A 65 -13.84 5.62 0.92
N ALA A 66 -12.98 5.59 1.94
CA ALA A 66 -13.29 6.10 3.27
C ALA A 66 -13.48 7.63 3.27
N SER A 67 -12.73 8.35 2.45
CA SER A 67 -12.78 9.81 2.34
C SER A 67 -13.96 10.31 1.50
N SER A 68 -14.56 9.43 0.70
CA SER A 68 -15.76 9.72 -0.09
C SER A 68 -17.07 9.30 0.59
N SER A 69 -17.00 8.72 1.78
CA SER A 69 -18.15 8.26 2.58
C SER A 69 -18.58 9.33 3.58
#